data_AF-N8WKP2-F1
#
_entry.id   AF-N8WKP2-F1
#
_cell.length_a   1.000
_cell.length_b   1.000
_cell.length_c   1.000
_cell.angle_alpha   90.00
_cell.angle_beta   90.00
_cell.angle_gamma   90.00
#
_symmetry.space_group_name_H-M   'P 1'
#
loop_
_entity.id
_entity.type
_entity.pdbx_description
1 polymer ?
#
loop_
_entity_poly.entity_id
_entity_poly.type
_entity_poly.pdbx_seq_one_letter_code
_entity_poly.pdbx_strand_id
1 'polypeptide(L)'
;MHIEKIQLKHALHFSNIQLDFDLQKTPVTLILGDQGSGKTTLLRLSYQALTWFSARFRDLRTAGLSMLDQDILQNRLQSKIDIQVRFPDDLRSLPESAQGEAAPAQSCSWQLYKTLNSQGIGFAKAETQQLDAMVSLYQKARQHDPLLGLPMVAYYPAERFVNEINLLSKNNQAIFQTAHAYEITAIPFTTFARFFEWFREVSDIENAQSAKIIDQILDQALQQSDDIQADQLAQQIEKAKAHMHTPSLTALREALSIVLPELSQIYLDYQPKLQLMVRYQDHTFSFQQLSSSIRNWIALVGDVVRRLCLLNPHSLFPCQEGYWHFTD
;
A
#
# COMPACT_ATOMS: atom_id res chain seq x y z
N MET A 1 -6.94 -6.13 -9.08
CA MET A 1 -8.06 -5.20 -9.28
C MET A 1 -7.54 -3.93 -9.90
N HIS A 2 -8.20 -3.41 -10.93
CA HIS A 2 -7.89 -2.10 -11.49
C HIS A 2 -9.16 -1.33 -11.84
N ILE A 3 -9.10 -0.01 -11.81
CA ILE A 3 -10.24 0.85 -12.14
C ILE A 3 -10.40 0.85 -13.65
N GLU A 4 -11.59 0.52 -14.15
CA GLU A 4 -11.95 0.67 -15.57
C GLU A 4 -12.64 1.99 -15.80
N LYS A 5 -13.50 2.40 -14.87
CA LYS A 5 -14.36 3.55 -15.06
C LYS A 5 -14.75 4.21 -13.75
N ILE A 6 -14.79 5.53 -13.75
CA ILE A 6 -15.36 6.34 -12.67
C ILE A 6 -16.31 7.38 -13.27
N GLN A 7 -17.52 7.46 -12.73
CA GLN A 7 -18.48 8.50 -13.08
C GLN A 7 -18.92 9.27 -11.84
N LEU A 8 -18.82 10.59 -11.90
CA LEU A 8 -19.30 11.49 -10.86
C LEU A 8 -20.50 12.28 -11.41
N LYS A 9 -21.63 12.25 -10.71
CA LYS A 9 -22.81 13.05 -11.05
C LYS A 9 -23.14 13.99 -9.91
N HIS A 10 -23.30 15.27 -10.24
CA HIS A 10 -23.68 16.33 -9.32
C HIS A 10 -22.76 16.43 -8.10
N ALA A 11 -21.46 16.22 -8.29
CA ALA A 11 -20.46 16.23 -7.23
C ALA A 11 -19.60 17.50 -7.32
N LEU A 12 -19.66 18.35 -6.30
CA LEU A 12 -19.01 19.67 -6.23
C LEU A 12 -19.25 20.51 -7.49
N HIS A 13 -18.27 20.69 -8.38
CA HIS A 13 -18.42 21.47 -9.62
C HIS A 13 -18.67 20.59 -10.86
N PHE A 14 -18.78 19.27 -10.70
CA PHE A 14 -19.08 18.34 -11.79
C PHE A 14 -20.58 18.06 -11.87
N SER A 15 -21.23 18.51 -12.94
CA SER A 15 -22.61 18.12 -13.25
C SER A 15 -22.69 16.64 -13.63
N ASN A 16 -21.82 16.20 -14.54
CA ASN A 16 -21.58 14.82 -14.92
C ASN A 16 -20.18 14.74 -15.56
N ILE A 17 -19.29 13.95 -14.98
CA ILE A 17 -17.98 13.62 -15.57
C ILE A 17 -17.78 12.11 -15.53
N GLN A 18 -17.26 11.57 -16.63
CA GLN A 18 -16.93 10.16 -16.76
C GLN A 18 -15.46 10.06 -17.18
N LEU A 19 -14.75 9.13 -16.54
CA LEU A 19 -13.36 8.81 -16.82
C LEU A 19 -13.31 7.32 -17.11
N ASP A 20 -12.78 6.97 -18.27
CA ASP A 20 -12.52 5.60 -18.67
C ASP A 20 -11.00 5.39 -18.65
N PHE A 21 -10.54 4.38 -17.94
CA PHE A 21 -9.14 4.08 -17.70
C PHE A 21 -8.75 2.85 -18.52
N ASP A 22 -7.77 3.02 -19.41
CA ASP A 22 -7.26 1.94 -20.26
C ASP A 22 -5.83 1.57 -19.85
N LEU A 23 -5.74 0.64 -18.90
CA LEU A 23 -4.46 0.15 -18.39
C LEU A 23 -3.76 -0.80 -19.34
N GLN A 24 -4.44 -1.34 -20.37
CA GLN A 24 -3.79 -2.16 -21.40
C GLN A 24 -2.87 -1.29 -22.27
N LYS A 25 -3.19 -0.01 -22.43
CA LYS A 25 -2.35 0.94 -23.18
C LYS A 25 -1.24 1.55 -22.35
N THR A 26 -1.53 1.97 -21.12
CA THR A 26 -0.58 2.70 -20.28
C THR A 26 -0.69 2.34 -18.80
N PRO A 27 0.42 2.05 -18.09
CA PRO A 27 0.40 1.68 -16.67
C PRO A 27 0.13 2.87 -15.73
N VAL A 28 0.20 4.12 -16.24
CA VAL A 28 0.01 5.34 -15.47
C VAL A 28 -1.00 6.25 -16.16
N THR A 29 -1.99 6.73 -15.41
CA THR A 29 -2.93 7.76 -15.88
C THR A 29 -2.57 9.11 -15.26
N LEU A 30 -2.37 10.12 -16.12
CA LEU A 30 -2.06 11.49 -15.70
C LEU A 30 -3.30 12.39 -15.91
N ILE A 31 -3.75 13.06 -14.85
CA ILE A 31 -4.90 13.97 -14.89
C ILE A 31 -4.38 15.42 -14.84
N LEU A 32 -4.48 16.11 -15.98
CA LEU A 32 -4.02 17.48 -16.17
C LEU A 32 -5.19 18.47 -16.19
N GLY A 33 -4.90 19.73 -15.87
CA GLY A 33 -5.86 20.82 -15.95
C GLY A 33 -5.44 22.01 -15.07
N ASP A 34 -6.06 23.15 -15.28
CA ASP A 34 -5.72 24.40 -14.60
C ASP A 34 -6.07 24.39 -13.11
N GLN A 35 -5.51 25.33 -12.33
CA GLN A 35 -5.88 25.49 -10.94
C GLN A 35 -7.39 25.72 -10.81
N GLY A 36 -8.04 25.04 -9.85
CA GLY A 36 -9.49 25.12 -9.66
C GLY A 36 -10.31 24.22 -10.59
N SER A 37 -9.71 23.51 -11.55
CA SER A 37 -10.44 22.62 -12.48
C SER A 37 -11.05 21.35 -11.86
N GLY A 38 -10.73 21.06 -10.59
CA GLY A 38 -11.29 19.90 -9.89
C GLY A 38 -10.45 18.65 -9.77
N LYS A 39 -9.18 18.67 -10.21
CA LYS A 39 -8.28 17.50 -10.15
C LYS A 39 -8.27 16.83 -8.76
N THR A 40 -8.11 17.63 -7.70
CA THR A 40 -8.10 17.12 -6.31
C THR A 40 -9.45 16.53 -5.93
N THR A 41 -10.55 17.15 -6.32
CA THR A 41 -11.91 16.63 -6.08
C THR A 41 -12.11 15.27 -6.73
N LEU A 42 -11.68 15.13 -7.98
CA LEU A 42 -11.79 13.89 -8.74
C LEU A 42 -11.01 12.77 -8.07
N LEU A 43 -9.74 12.99 -7.71
CA LEU A 43 -8.92 11.99 -7.01
C LEU A 43 -9.49 11.64 -5.63
N ARG A 44 -9.93 12.64 -4.87
CA ARG A 44 -10.54 12.46 -3.55
C ARG A 44 -11.80 11.60 -3.61
N LEU A 45 -12.74 11.89 -4.52
CA LEU A 45 -13.99 11.14 -4.66
C LEU A 45 -13.74 9.72 -5.20
N SER A 46 -12.75 9.56 -6.09
CA SER A 46 -12.30 8.25 -6.57
C SER A 46 -11.75 7.40 -5.41
N TYR A 47 -10.86 7.97 -4.61
CA TYR A 47 -10.35 7.31 -3.40
C TYR A 47 -11.48 6.97 -2.44
N GLN A 48 -12.41 7.89 -2.21
CA GLN A 48 -13.56 7.69 -1.36
C GLN A 48 -14.39 6.45 -1.79
N ALA A 49 -14.62 6.29 -3.09
CA ALA A 49 -15.28 5.10 -3.63
C ALA A 49 -14.48 3.82 -3.36
N LEU A 50 -13.17 3.86 -3.53
CA LEU A 50 -12.27 2.72 -3.29
C LEU A 50 -12.12 2.36 -1.81
N THR A 51 -12.30 3.29 -0.87
CA THR A 51 -12.23 2.98 0.57
C THR A 51 -13.27 1.96 1.01
N TRP A 52 -14.36 1.80 0.25
CA TRP A 52 -15.34 0.75 0.51
C TRP A 52 -14.76 -0.64 0.30
N PHE A 53 -13.91 -0.86 -0.70
CA PHE A 53 -13.19 -2.12 -0.85
C PHE A 53 -12.28 -2.37 0.37
N SER A 54 -11.46 -1.37 0.74
CA SER A 54 -10.57 -1.45 1.91
C SER A 54 -11.32 -1.80 3.21
N ALA A 55 -12.48 -1.18 3.44
CA ALA A 55 -13.33 -1.44 4.60
C ALA A 55 -13.96 -2.85 4.56
N ARG A 56 -14.59 -3.20 3.44
CA ARG A 56 -15.29 -4.49 3.25
C ARG A 56 -14.34 -5.68 3.31
N PHE A 57 -13.11 -5.51 2.85
CA PHE A 57 -12.08 -6.55 2.90
C PHE A 57 -11.75 -6.96 4.35
N ARG A 58 -11.74 -5.98 5.27
CA ARG A 58 -11.57 -6.23 6.70
C ARG A 58 -12.83 -6.83 7.32
N ASP A 59 -13.97 -6.24 7.04
CA ASP A 59 -15.28 -6.69 7.52
C ASP A 59 -16.37 -6.25 6.54
N LEU A 60 -17.13 -7.22 6.02
CA LEU A 60 -18.22 -7.01 5.05
C LEU A 60 -19.31 -6.06 5.56
N ARG A 61 -19.41 -5.79 6.86
CA ARG A 61 -20.37 -4.83 7.43
C ARG A 61 -19.80 -3.42 7.56
N THR A 62 -18.49 -3.26 7.58
CA THR A 62 -17.84 -1.96 7.77
C THR A 62 -17.97 -1.10 6.52
N ALA A 63 -18.45 0.13 6.69
CA ALA A 63 -18.61 1.09 5.59
C ALA A 63 -17.30 1.80 5.28
N GLY A 64 -17.10 2.18 4.01
CA GLY A 64 -16.04 3.09 3.61
C GLY A 64 -16.37 4.55 3.96
N LEU A 65 -15.56 5.48 3.45
CA LEU A 65 -15.81 6.91 3.61
C LEU A 65 -17.11 7.30 2.89
N SER A 66 -17.98 8.00 3.62
CA SER A 66 -19.25 8.51 3.09
C SER A 66 -19.08 9.94 2.58
N MET A 67 -19.86 10.30 1.56
CA MET A 67 -19.79 11.65 0.98
C MET A 67 -20.35 12.66 1.99
N LEU A 68 -19.81 13.86 1.98
CA LEU A 68 -20.28 14.95 2.82
C LEU A 68 -21.41 15.71 2.12
N ASP A 69 -22.27 16.37 2.90
CA ASP A 69 -23.37 17.19 2.38
C ASP A 69 -22.83 18.30 1.46
N GLN A 70 -21.67 18.87 1.83
CA GLN A 70 -20.92 19.86 1.04
C GLN A 70 -20.37 19.33 -0.29
N ASP A 71 -20.34 18.01 -0.51
CA ASP A 71 -19.88 17.44 -1.78
C ASP A 71 -20.98 17.45 -2.85
N ILE A 72 -22.22 17.78 -2.49
CA ILE A 72 -23.32 17.91 -3.44
C ILE A 72 -23.17 19.22 -4.21
N LEU A 73 -23.27 19.16 -5.54
CA LEU A 73 -23.27 20.33 -6.42
C LEU A 73 -24.35 21.33 -5.98
N GLN A 74 -24.00 22.61 -5.98
CA GLN A 74 -24.92 23.68 -5.60
C GLN A 74 -26.25 23.57 -6.38
N ASN A 75 -27.37 23.76 -5.68
CA ASN A 75 -28.74 23.61 -6.20
C ASN A 75 -29.13 22.19 -6.63
N ARG A 76 -28.41 21.15 -6.19
CA ARG A 76 -28.82 19.75 -6.33
C ARG A 76 -29.16 19.16 -4.97
N LEU A 77 -30.07 18.18 -4.99
CA LEU A 77 -30.47 17.43 -3.80
C LEU A 77 -29.72 16.11 -3.67
N GLN A 78 -28.98 15.71 -4.71
CA GLN A 78 -28.30 14.42 -4.75
C GLN A 78 -26.96 14.51 -5.48
N SER A 79 -25.98 13.77 -4.99
CA SER A 79 -24.73 13.45 -5.67
C SER A 79 -24.54 11.93 -5.75
N LYS A 80 -23.88 11.46 -6.82
CA LYS A 80 -23.57 10.05 -7.06
C LYS A 80 -22.11 9.87 -7.47
N ILE A 81 -21.47 8.83 -6.93
CA ILE A 81 -20.23 8.25 -7.43
C ILE A 81 -20.53 6.85 -7.94
N ASP A 82 -20.15 6.56 -9.17
CA ASP A 82 -20.19 5.23 -9.79
C ASP A 82 -18.75 4.81 -10.08
N ILE A 83 -18.36 3.62 -9.65
CA ILE A 83 -17.03 3.07 -9.93
C ILE A 83 -17.18 1.65 -10.44
N GLN A 84 -16.40 1.36 -11.48
CA GLN A 84 -16.27 0.04 -12.07
C GLN A 84 -14.81 -0.36 -12.06
N VAL A 85 -14.54 -1.56 -11.58
CA VAL A 85 -13.21 -2.15 -11.52
C VAL A 85 -13.20 -3.51 -12.20
N ARG A 86 -12.09 -3.86 -12.84
CA ARG A 86 -11.80 -5.22 -13.30
C ARG A 86 -10.97 -5.94 -12.26
N PHE A 87 -11.17 -7.24 -12.11
CA PHE A 87 -10.37 -8.09 -11.22
C PHE A 87 -9.91 -9.37 -11.95
N PRO A 88 -8.85 -10.04 -11.43
CA PRO A 88 -8.27 -11.24 -12.04
C PRO A 88 -9.27 -12.32 -12.43
N ASP A 89 -9.08 -12.93 -13.61
CA ASP A 89 -9.88 -14.08 -14.04
C ASP A 89 -9.63 -15.33 -13.17
N ASP A 90 -8.38 -15.51 -12.73
CA ASP A 90 -7.92 -16.63 -11.91
C ASP A 90 -8.57 -16.67 -10.52
N LEU A 91 -9.22 -15.58 -10.08
CA LEU A 91 -9.97 -15.56 -8.82
C LEU A 91 -11.19 -16.48 -8.82
N ARG A 92 -11.66 -16.89 -10.01
CA ARG A 92 -12.83 -17.79 -10.17
C ARG A 92 -12.47 -19.24 -10.42
N SER A 93 -11.23 -19.58 -10.77
CA SER A 93 -10.83 -20.96 -11.08
C SER A 93 -10.64 -21.80 -9.81
N LEU A 94 -11.70 -21.93 -9.03
CA LEU A 94 -11.94 -23.10 -8.20
C LEU A 94 -12.68 -24.11 -9.09
N PRO A 95 -12.15 -25.32 -9.33
CA PRO A 95 -12.67 -26.22 -10.34
C PRO A 95 -13.94 -26.93 -9.85
N GLU A 96 -15.08 -26.27 -9.91
CA GLU A 96 -16.39 -26.94 -9.87
C GLU A 96 -17.35 -26.27 -10.85
N SER A 97 -17.05 -26.38 -12.14
CA SER A 97 -17.98 -26.80 -13.20
C SER A 97 -17.39 -26.44 -14.56
N ALA A 98 -16.88 -27.45 -15.24
CA ALA A 98 -16.64 -27.38 -16.67
C ALA A 98 -18.00 -27.28 -17.38
N GLN A 99 -18.32 -26.10 -17.92
CA GLN A 99 -19.12 -25.93 -19.13
C GLN A 99 -18.96 -24.49 -19.63
N GLY A 100 -18.52 -24.38 -20.87
CA GLY A 100 -18.08 -23.14 -21.47
C GLY A 100 -19.21 -22.16 -21.73
N GLU A 101 -18.94 -20.91 -21.36
CA GLU A 101 -19.25 -19.70 -22.10
C GLU A 101 -18.02 -18.79 -21.94
N ALA A 102 -17.64 -18.06 -22.99
CA ALA A 102 -16.58 -17.05 -22.88
C ALA A 102 -17.00 -16.04 -21.82
N ALA A 103 -16.40 -16.11 -20.63
CA ALA A 103 -16.83 -15.33 -19.49
C ALA A 103 -16.74 -13.82 -19.84
N PRO A 104 -17.82 -13.03 -19.66
CA PRO A 104 -17.74 -11.59 -19.85
C PRO A 104 -16.68 -11.02 -18.91
N ALA A 105 -15.97 -9.98 -19.39
CA ALA A 105 -14.93 -9.27 -18.63
C ALA A 105 -15.39 -9.08 -17.18
N GLN A 106 -14.60 -9.58 -16.21
CA GLN A 106 -14.96 -9.59 -14.79
C GLN A 106 -14.93 -8.19 -14.20
N SER A 107 -15.98 -7.42 -14.49
CA SER A 107 -16.22 -6.08 -13.97
C SER A 107 -17.06 -6.17 -12.70
N CYS A 108 -16.63 -5.47 -11.65
CA CYS A 108 -17.40 -5.22 -10.44
C CYS A 108 -17.70 -3.72 -10.37
N SER A 109 -18.95 -3.39 -10.09
CA SER A 109 -19.40 -2.00 -9.94
C SER A 109 -20.09 -1.79 -8.60
N TRP A 110 -19.87 -0.63 -8.00
CA TRP A 110 -20.64 -0.19 -6.83
C TRP A 110 -20.89 1.31 -6.89
N GLN A 111 -21.96 1.72 -6.22
CA GLN A 111 -22.48 3.07 -6.33
C GLN A 111 -22.66 3.68 -4.96
N LEU A 112 -22.22 4.93 -4.81
CA LEU A 112 -22.36 5.71 -3.60
C LEU A 112 -23.24 6.92 -3.88
N TYR A 113 -24.18 7.16 -3.00
CA TYR A 113 -25.15 8.24 -3.10
C TYR A 113 -25.14 9.08 -1.85
N LYS A 114 -25.34 10.39 -2.05
CA LYS A 114 -25.61 11.33 -0.98
C LYS A 114 -26.81 12.16 -1.38
N THR A 115 -27.86 12.14 -0.55
CA THR A 115 -29.13 12.79 -0.85
C THR A 115 -29.58 13.65 0.33
N LEU A 116 -29.94 14.91 0.07
CA LEU A 116 -30.53 15.80 1.06
C LEU A 116 -32.02 15.50 1.21
N ASN A 117 -32.50 15.42 2.45
CA ASN A 117 -33.92 15.38 2.73
C ASN A 117 -34.55 16.79 2.63
N SER A 118 -35.86 16.88 2.82
CA SER A 118 -36.60 18.16 2.81
C SER A 118 -36.17 19.15 3.91
N GLN A 119 -35.48 18.67 4.94
CA GLN A 119 -34.93 19.47 6.04
C GLN A 119 -33.46 19.89 5.80
N GLY A 120 -32.88 19.53 4.65
CA GLY A 120 -31.49 19.84 4.31
C GLY A 120 -30.44 18.93 4.95
N ILE A 121 -30.84 17.82 5.59
CA ILE A 121 -29.94 16.83 6.19
C ILE A 121 -29.61 15.74 5.16
N GLY A 122 -28.31 15.50 4.92
CA GLY A 122 -27.84 14.51 3.96
C GLY A 122 -27.80 13.07 4.47
N PHE A 123 -28.54 12.18 3.82
CA PHE A 123 -28.46 10.72 3.99
C PHE A 123 -27.51 10.08 2.98
N ALA A 124 -26.65 9.18 3.43
CA ALA A 124 -25.74 8.41 2.58
C ALA A 124 -26.31 7.01 2.32
N LYS A 125 -26.31 6.59 1.04
CA LYS A 125 -26.70 5.23 0.62
C LYS A 125 -25.58 4.65 -0.22
N ALA A 126 -25.28 3.36 -0.03
CA ALA A 126 -24.33 2.64 -0.87
C ALA A 126 -24.97 1.36 -1.40
N GLU A 127 -24.69 1.05 -2.66
CA GLU A 127 -25.11 -0.17 -3.35
C GLU A 127 -23.86 -1.02 -3.63
N THR A 128 -23.58 -1.98 -2.74
CA THR A 128 -22.30 -2.72 -2.68
C THR A 128 -22.41 -4.20 -3.00
N GLN A 129 -23.54 -4.68 -3.53
CA GLN A 129 -23.78 -6.13 -3.71
C GLN A 129 -22.68 -6.83 -4.52
N GLN A 130 -22.23 -6.22 -5.64
CA GLN A 130 -21.15 -6.78 -6.45
C GLN A 130 -19.79 -6.69 -5.73
N LEU A 131 -19.55 -5.61 -4.99
CA LEU A 131 -18.34 -5.44 -4.18
C LEU A 131 -18.23 -6.52 -3.10
N ASP A 132 -19.31 -6.79 -2.38
CA ASP A 132 -19.35 -7.78 -1.30
C ASP A 132 -19.09 -9.20 -1.86
N ALA A 133 -19.60 -9.50 -3.06
CA ALA A 133 -19.29 -10.74 -3.79
C ALA A 133 -17.82 -10.81 -4.22
N MET A 134 -17.26 -9.73 -4.78
CA MET A 134 -15.84 -9.68 -5.19
C MET A 134 -14.90 -9.83 -3.99
N VAL A 135 -15.19 -9.17 -2.86
CA VAL A 135 -14.41 -9.32 -1.62
C VAL A 135 -14.43 -10.77 -1.14
N SER A 136 -15.60 -11.42 -1.19
CA SER A 136 -15.72 -12.83 -0.82
C SER A 136 -14.89 -13.74 -1.72
N LEU A 137 -14.79 -13.43 -3.03
CA LEU A 137 -13.91 -14.15 -3.96
C LEU A 137 -12.44 -13.97 -3.59
N TYR A 138 -11.99 -12.74 -3.33
CA TYR A 138 -10.63 -12.48 -2.88
C TYR A 138 -10.28 -13.21 -1.58
N GLN A 139 -11.19 -13.23 -0.60
CA GLN A 139 -10.99 -13.94 0.66
C GLN A 139 -10.88 -15.46 0.45
N LYS A 140 -11.73 -16.05 -0.39
CA LYS A 140 -11.66 -17.48 -0.73
C LYS A 140 -10.39 -17.82 -1.50
N ALA A 141 -10.04 -17.05 -2.52
CA ALA A 141 -8.85 -17.30 -3.33
C ALA A 141 -7.59 -17.23 -2.47
N ARG A 142 -7.50 -16.28 -1.54
CA ARG A 142 -6.37 -16.16 -0.60
C ARG A 142 -6.23 -17.33 0.38
N GLN A 143 -7.33 -18.02 0.71
CA GLN A 143 -7.26 -19.24 1.52
C GLN A 143 -6.65 -20.42 0.76
N HIS A 144 -6.81 -20.45 -0.55
CA HIS A 144 -6.30 -21.53 -1.41
C HIS A 144 -4.88 -21.23 -1.92
N ASP A 145 -4.59 -19.97 -2.22
CA ASP A 145 -3.29 -19.50 -2.67
C ASP A 145 -2.77 -18.37 -1.75
N PRO A 146 -1.87 -18.69 -0.80
CA PRO A 146 -1.24 -17.69 0.06
C PRO A 146 -0.34 -16.70 -0.68
N LEU A 147 0.12 -17.01 -1.90
CA LEU A 147 0.95 -16.14 -2.73
C LEU A 147 0.11 -15.14 -3.54
N LEU A 148 -1.21 -15.30 -3.57
CA LEU A 148 -2.11 -14.38 -4.27
C LEU A 148 -1.94 -12.95 -3.77
N GLY A 149 -1.46 -12.08 -4.66
CA GLY A 149 -1.33 -10.67 -4.39
C GLY A 149 -2.68 -9.95 -4.28
N LEU A 150 -2.76 -9.06 -3.30
CA LEU A 150 -3.97 -8.27 -3.05
C LEU A 150 -3.87 -6.86 -3.63
N PRO A 151 -4.99 -6.27 -4.09
CA PRO A 151 -4.95 -4.97 -4.73
C PRO A 151 -4.63 -3.85 -3.74
N MET A 152 -3.70 -2.97 -4.10
CA MET A 152 -3.36 -1.83 -3.25
C MET A 152 -4.31 -0.65 -3.49
N VAL A 153 -4.82 -0.06 -2.41
CA VAL A 153 -5.56 1.21 -2.42
C VAL A 153 -4.84 2.20 -1.49
N ALA A 154 -4.35 3.30 -2.04
CA ALA A 154 -3.69 4.36 -1.28
C ALA A 154 -4.03 5.74 -1.86
N TYR A 155 -4.04 6.75 -1.00
CA TYR A 155 -4.28 8.15 -1.38
C TYR A 155 -3.31 9.05 -0.63
N TYR A 156 -2.60 9.88 -1.39
CA TYR A 156 -1.59 10.80 -0.89
C TYR A 156 -1.99 12.22 -1.28
N PRO A 157 -2.65 12.99 -0.38
CA PRO A 157 -3.05 14.37 -0.66
C PRO A 157 -1.84 15.30 -0.83
N ALA A 158 -2.12 16.54 -1.24
CA ALA A 158 -1.12 17.59 -1.32
C ALA A 158 -0.49 17.88 0.05
N GLU A 159 -1.31 17.92 1.10
CA GLU A 159 -0.85 18.02 2.49
C GLU A 159 -0.36 16.66 2.99
N ARG A 160 0.92 16.39 2.77
CA ARG A 160 1.63 15.22 3.28
C ARG A 160 2.87 15.64 4.03
N PHE A 161 3.03 15.15 5.25
CA PHE A 161 4.14 15.55 6.10
C PHE A 161 4.55 14.43 7.06
N VAL A 162 5.84 14.38 7.37
CA VAL A 162 6.36 13.61 8.49
C VAL A 162 6.17 14.43 9.77
N ASN A 163 5.12 14.13 10.53
CA ASN A 163 4.84 14.77 11.82
C ASN A 163 5.69 14.17 12.94
N GLU A 164 5.57 12.86 13.11
CA GLU A 164 6.16 12.10 14.20
C GLU A 164 6.80 10.83 13.65
N ILE A 165 7.99 10.53 14.14
CA ILE A 165 8.69 9.29 13.88
C ILE A 165 8.52 8.45 15.14
N ASN A 166 7.45 7.65 15.19
CA ASN A 166 7.18 6.82 16.36
C ASN A 166 8.13 5.62 16.39
N LEU A 167 9.34 5.90 16.85
CA LEU A 167 10.40 5.00 17.25
C LEU A 167 10.03 4.06 18.39
N LEU A 168 9.00 4.32 19.21
CA LEU A 168 8.97 3.77 20.57
C LEU A 168 7.91 2.68 20.77
N SER A 169 6.89 2.61 19.92
CA SER A 169 5.97 1.48 19.91
C SER A 169 6.71 0.19 19.56
N LYS A 170 6.56 -0.84 20.39
CA LYS A 170 7.22 -2.15 20.27
C LYS A 170 6.21 -3.27 20.31
N ASN A 171 6.56 -4.40 19.68
CA ASN A 171 5.85 -5.68 19.74
C ASN A 171 4.39 -5.61 19.28
N ASN A 172 4.08 -4.70 18.37
CA ASN A 172 2.73 -4.60 17.81
C ASN A 172 2.57 -5.61 16.67
N GLN A 173 2.34 -6.88 16.98
CA GLN A 173 2.14 -7.94 15.98
C GLN A 173 1.05 -7.63 14.96
N ALA A 174 0.07 -6.79 15.33
CA ALA A 174 -0.99 -6.38 14.42
C ALA A 174 -0.42 -5.64 13.19
N ILE A 175 0.73 -4.95 13.30
CA ILE A 175 1.29 -4.14 12.20
C ILE A 175 1.60 -4.93 10.93
N PHE A 176 1.79 -6.25 11.05
CA PHE A 176 2.03 -7.16 9.94
C PHE A 176 0.76 -7.73 9.31
N GLN A 177 -0.41 -7.48 9.89
CA GLN A 177 -1.67 -7.92 9.32
C GLN A 177 -2.01 -7.11 8.07
N THR A 178 -2.52 -7.78 7.05
CA THR A 178 -2.94 -7.14 5.80
C THR A 178 -3.97 -6.02 5.99
N ALA A 179 -4.78 -6.08 7.05
CA ALA A 179 -5.73 -5.01 7.37
C ALA A 179 -5.04 -3.64 7.52
N HIS A 180 -3.78 -3.59 7.95
CA HIS A 180 -3.00 -2.35 8.07
C HIS A 180 -2.51 -1.79 6.72
N ALA A 181 -2.56 -2.56 5.62
CA ALA A 181 -2.36 -2.02 4.28
C ALA A 181 -3.58 -1.20 3.79
N TYR A 182 -4.76 -1.58 4.28
CA TYR A 182 -6.06 -1.01 3.91
C TYR A 182 -6.57 0.04 4.91
N GLU A 183 -5.72 0.50 5.80
CA GLU A 183 -6.09 1.57 6.73
C GLU A 183 -6.49 2.82 5.95
N ILE A 184 -7.70 3.31 6.25
CA ILE A 184 -8.29 4.44 5.55
C ILE A 184 -7.57 5.70 6.00
N THR A 185 -6.78 6.27 5.10
CA THR A 185 -6.13 7.57 5.26
C THR A 185 -7.17 8.69 5.29
N ALA A 186 -6.93 9.69 6.15
CA ALA A 186 -7.73 10.89 6.20
C ALA A 186 -7.65 11.66 4.87
N ILE A 187 -8.77 12.27 4.46
CA ILE A 187 -8.85 13.05 3.23
C ILE A 187 -8.00 14.33 3.23
N PRO A 188 -8.00 15.17 4.30
CA PRO A 188 -7.34 16.48 4.22
C PRO A 188 -5.82 16.36 4.17
N PHE A 189 -5.23 15.48 4.99
CA PHE A 189 -3.80 15.29 5.07
C PHE A 189 -3.44 13.83 5.34
N THR A 190 -2.18 13.47 5.08
CA THR A 190 -1.62 12.16 5.44
C THR A 190 -0.29 12.30 6.17
N THR A 191 -0.04 11.36 7.09
CA THR A 191 1.23 11.20 7.80
C THR A 191 1.75 9.79 7.61
N PHE A 192 3.00 9.54 8.02
CA PHE A 192 3.70 8.29 7.74
C PHE A 192 4.08 7.52 9.00
N ALA A 193 3.37 7.73 10.12
CA ALA A 193 3.67 7.08 11.39
C ALA A 193 3.75 5.55 11.26
N ARG A 194 2.81 4.94 10.53
CA ARG A 194 2.75 3.47 10.32
C ARG A 194 3.92 2.92 9.52
N PHE A 195 4.50 3.72 8.62
CA PHE A 195 5.74 3.35 7.96
C PHE A 195 6.88 3.22 8.96
N PHE A 196 7.06 4.20 9.86
CA PHE A 196 8.15 4.15 10.85
C PHE A 196 7.99 3.04 11.87
N GLU A 197 6.76 2.79 12.33
CA GLU A 197 6.46 1.66 13.23
C GLU A 197 6.77 0.32 12.53
N TRP A 198 6.37 0.17 11.27
CA TRP A 198 6.65 -1.05 10.51
C TRP A 198 8.13 -1.23 10.21
N PHE A 199 8.81 -0.16 9.77
CA PHE A 199 10.24 -0.17 9.48
C PHE A 199 11.04 -0.58 10.72
N ARG A 200 10.63 -0.06 11.89
CA ARG A 200 11.20 -0.46 13.17
C ARG A 200 11.10 -1.96 13.37
N GLU A 201 9.89 -2.50 13.33
CA GLU A 201 9.63 -3.92 13.63
C GLU A 201 10.33 -4.86 12.64
N VAL A 202 10.30 -4.54 11.33
CA VAL A 202 11.01 -5.35 10.33
C VAL A 202 12.52 -5.31 10.54
N SER A 203 13.09 -4.15 10.87
CA SER A 203 14.53 -4.03 11.16
C SER A 203 14.93 -4.79 12.43
N ASP A 204 14.12 -4.72 13.49
CA ASP A 204 14.34 -5.47 14.73
C ASP A 204 14.31 -6.99 14.46
N ILE A 205 13.38 -7.47 13.62
CA ILE A 205 13.30 -8.88 13.21
C ILE A 205 14.54 -9.29 12.39
N GLU A 206 14.92 -8.52 11.37
CA GLU A 206 16.09 -8.79 10.53
C GLU A 206 17.38 -8.81 11.36
N ASN A 207 17.54 -7.85 12.28
CA ASN A 207 18.68 -7.77 13.19
C ASN A 207 18.75 -9.00 14.12
N ALA A 208 17.62 -9.42 14.68
CA ALA A 208 17.56 -10.60 15.56
C ALA A 208 17.85 -11.91 14.81
N GLN A 209 17.36 -12.05 13.57
CA GLN A 209 17.68 -13.20 12.72
C GLN A 209 19.16 -13.22 12.34
N SER A 210 19.70 -12.06 11.95
CA SER A 210 21.11 -11.90 11.60
C SER A 210 22.03 -12.25 12.75
N ALA A 211 21.72 -11.77 13.96
CA ALA A 211 22.50 -12.07 15.17
C ALA A 211 22.55 -13.57 15.47
N LYS A 212 21.39 -14.26 15.43
CA LYS A 212 21.31 -15.71 15.68
C LYS A 212 22.17 -16.54 14.72
N ILE A 213 22.19 -16.17 13.44
CA ILE A 213 22.97 -16.89 12.44
C ILE A 213 24.47 -16.61 12.64
N ILE A 214 24.84 -15.36 12.97
CA ILE A 214 26.23 -15.03 13.30
C ILE A 214 26.71 -15.84 14.51
N ASP A 215 25.88 -15.95 15.55
CA ASP A 215 26.17 -16.78 16.73
C ASP A 215 26.37 -18.26 16.33
N GLN A 216 25.52 -18.81 15.45
CA GLN A 216 25.66 -20.17 14.93
C GLN A 216 26.96 -20.38 14.14
N ILE A 217 27.33 -19.43 13.28
CA ILE A 217 28.57 -19.48 12.51
C ILE A 217 29.78 -19.43 13.46
N LEU A 218 29.71 -18.58 14.49
CA LEU A 218 30.76 -18.46 15.50
C LEU A 218 30.90 -19.73 16.34
N ASP A 219 29.78 -20.33 16.78
CA ASP A 219 29.77 -21.59 17.52
C ASP A 219 30.35 -22.75 16.70
N GLN A 220 30.03 -22.82 15.40
CA GLN A 220 30.61 -23.80 14.48
C GLN A 220 32.12 -23.59 14.31
N ALA A 221 32.58 -22.34 14.21
CA ALA A 221 33.99 -22.03 14.09
C ALA A 221 34.76 -22.40 15.37
N LEU A 222 34.20 -22.15 16.55
CA LEU A 222 34.81 -22.51 17.84
C LEU A 222 34.94 -24.03 18.04
N GLN A 223 34.06 -24.83 17.44
CA GLN A 223 34.14 -26.30 17.48
C GLN A 223 35.20 -26.87 16.51
N GLN A 224 35.61 -26.12 15.48
CA GLN A 224 36.64 -26.51 14.51
C GLN A 224 38.00 -25.92 14.94
N SER A 225 38.53 -26.44 16.05
CA SER A 225 39.59 -25.82 16.84
C SER A 225 41.01 -25.81 16.25
N ASP A 226 41.28 -26.38 15.06
CA ASP A 226 42.66 -26.60 14.62
C ASP A 226 43.19 -25.66 13.51
N ASP A 227 42.36 -24.94 12.74
CA ASP A 227 42.87 -23.95 11.77
C ASP A 227 41.76 -22.98 11.30
N ILE A 228 41.31 -22.07 12.17
CA ILE A 228 40.34 -21.02 11.76
C ILE A 228 41.10 -19.97 10.95
N GLN A 229 41.08 -20.10 9.62
CA GLN A 229 41.49 -19.00 8.75
C GLN A 229 40.48 -17.86 8.89
N ALA A 230 40.86 -16.79 9.58
CA ALA A 230 40.03 -15.61 9.84
C ALA A 230 39.38 -15.05 8.54
N ASP A 231 40.07 -15.18 7.40
CA ASP A 231 39.57 -14.79 6.09
C ASP A 231 38.41 -15.65 5.60
N GLN A 232 38.41 -16.97 5.87
CA GLN A 232 37.31 -17.86 5.50
C GLN A 232 36.08 -17.59 6.37
N LEU A 233 36.27 -17.33 7.66
CA LEU A 233 35.19 -16.96 8.58
C LEU A 233 34.59 -15.60 8.20
N ALA A 234 35.42 -14.61 7.87
CA ALA A 234 34.97 -13.31 7.39
C ALA A 234 34.15 -13.44 6.11
N GLN A 235 34.60 -14.24 5.14
CA GLN A 235 33.85 -14.51 3.91
C GLN A 235 32.53 -15.26 4.17
N GLN A 236 32.49 -16.18 5.13
CA GLN A 236 31.25 -16.87 5.52
C GLN A 236 30.25 -15.90 6.15
N ILE A 237 30.71 -15.01 7.04
CA ILE A 237 29.87 -13.97 7.65
C ILE A 237 29.38 -12.98 6.59
N GLU A 238 30.23 -12.58 5.64
CA GLU A 238 29.86 -11.67 4.55
C GLU A 238 28.84 -12.31 3.60
N LYS A 239 29.06 -13.56 3.20
CA LYS A 239 28.09 -14.33 2.41
C LYS A 239 26.77 -14.49 3.15
N ALA A 240 26.82 -14.78 4.45
CA ALA A 240 25.62 -14.91 5.28
C ALA A 240 24.86 -13.57 5.31
N LYS A 241 25.55 -12.44 5.54
CA LYS A 241 24.95 -11.08 5.50
C LYS A 241 24.28 -10.75 4.16
N ALA A 242 24.86 -11.16 3.03
CA ALA A 242 24.27 -10.92 1.71
C ALA A 242 22.95 -11.69 1.47
N HIS A 243 22.76 -12.82 2.14
CA HIS A 243 21.56 -13.68 2.00
C HIS A 243 20.55 -13.48 3.14
N MET A 244 20.84 -12.61 4.12
CA MET A 244 20.04 -12.37 5.34
C MET A 244 18.89 -11.39 5.17
N HIS A 245 18.78 -10.76 4.00
CA HIS A 245 17.85 -9.66 3.85
C HIS A 245 16.40 -10.13 3.80
N THR A 246 15.58 -9.60 4.71
CA THR A 246 14.14 -9.79 4.67
C THR A 246 13.60 -9.18 3.37
N PRO A 247 12.73 -9.88 2.61
CA PRO A 247 12.16 -9.37 1.36
C PRO A 247 11.64 -7.93 1.47
N SER A 248 11.03 -7.61 2.61
CA SER A 248 10.54 -6.27 2.96
C SER A 248 11.60 -5.16 2.95
N LEU A 249 12.77 -5.39 3.55
CA LEU A 249 13.84 -4.37 3.62
C LEU A 249 14.63 -4.30 2.33
N THR A 250 14.75 -5.41 1.61
CA THR A 250 15.30 -5.41 0.24
C THR A 250 14.42 -4.58 -0.68
N ALA A 251 13.11 -4.84 -0.70
CA ALA A 251 12.14 -4.09 -1.50
C ALA A 251 12.16 -2.59 -1.16
N LEU A 252 12.30 -2.24 0.13
CA LEU A 252 12.45 -0.85 0.56
C LEU A 252 13.73 -0.21 0.02
N ARG A 253 14.87 -0.88 0.16
CA ARG A 253 16.17 -0.39 -0.32
C ARG A 253 16.18 -0.21 -1.84
N GLU A 254 15.62 -1.16 -2.58
CA GLU A 254 15.49 -1.08 -4.04
C GLU A 254 14.57 0.07 -4.47
N ALA A 255 13.38 0.19 -3.87
CA ALA A 255 12.46 1.28 -4.21
C ALA A 255 13.06 2.66 -3.89
N LEU A 256 13.75 2.79 -2.76
CA LEU A 256 14.41 4.04 -2.37
C LEU A 256 15.60 4.36 -3.27
N SER A 257 16.41 3.38 -3.69
CA SER A 257 17.55 3.64 -4.59
C SER A 257 17.11 4.07 -5.98
N ILE A 258 15.94 3.61 -6.45
CA ILE A 258 15.33 4.07 -7.71
C ILE A 258 14.86 5.53 -7.59
N VAL A 259 14.15 5.89 -6.52
CA VAL A 259 13.51 7.21 -6.38
C VAL A 259 14.47 8.28 -5.85
N LEU A 260 15.40 7.89 -4.99
CA LEU A 260 16.40 8.76 -4.36
C LEU A 260 17.79 8.10 -4.43
N PRO A 261 18.47 8.12 -5.60
CA PRO A 261 19.76 7.46 -5.78
C PRO A 261 20.87 7.96 -4.82
N GLU A 262 20.74 9.19 -4.34
CA GLU A 262 21.64 9.81 -3.37
C GLU A 262 21.52 9.22 -1.95
N LEU A 263 20.45 8.47 -1.66
CA LEU A 263 20.23 7.77 -0.40
C LEU A 263 20.80 6.35 -0.50
N SER A 264 21.98 6.13 0.10
CA SER A 264 22.64 4.82 0.02
C SER A 264 22.23 3.88 1.15
N GLN A 265 21.76 4.40 2.30
CA GLN A 265 21.42 3.58 3.45
C GLN A 265 20.35 4.23 4.34
N ILE A 266 19.50 3.38 4.94
CA ILE A 266 18.54 3.72 5.99
C ILE A 266 18.57 2.61 7.05
N TYR A 267 18.73 2.96 8.33
CA TYR A 267 18.87 1.98 9.41
C TYR A 267 18.51 2.58 10.77
N LEU A 268 18.27 1.72 11.76
CA LEU A 268 18.08 2.14 13.15
C LEU A 268 19.42 2.12 13.88
N ASP A 269 19.72 3.22 14.58
CA ASP A 269 20.81 3.28 15.53
C ASP A 269 20.24 3.29 16.95
N TYR A 270 20.72 2.37 17.79
CA TYR A 270 20.17 2.13 19.13
C TYR A 270 20.96 2.89 20.22
N GLN A 271 22.16 3.37 19.92
CA GLN A 271 23.04 4.04 20.87
C GLN A 271 23.35 5.48 20.43
N PRO A 272 23.43 6.46 21.35
CA PRO A 272 23.04 6.39 22.77
C PRO A 272 21.51 6.40 22.98
N LYS A 273 20.74 6.73 21.94
CA LYS A 273 19.26 6.69 21.93
C LYS A 273 18.78 6.13 20.60
N LEU A 274 17.63 5.46 20.60
CA LEU A 274 17.01 4.94 19.38
C LEU A 274 16.65 6.06 18.41
N GLN A 275 17.24 6.04 17.22
CA GLN A 275 17.01 7.00 16.17
C GLN A 275 17.08 6.36 14.78
N LEU A 276 16.34 6.92 13.83
CA LEU A 276 16.44 6.57 12.43
C LEU A 276 17.60 7.33 11.80
N MET A 277 18.55 6.60 11.23
CA MET A 277 19.74 7.15 10.57
C MET A 277 19.67 6.89 9.08
N VAL A 278 20.26 7.79 8.31
CA VAL A 278 20.40 7.68 6.86
C VAL A 278 21.81 8.04 6.42
N ARG A 279 22.25 7.45 5.32
CA ARG A 279 23.42 7.91 4.57
C ARG A 279 22.92 8.54 3.27
N TYR A 280 23.07 9.86 3.16
CA TYR A 280 22.59 10.68 2.05
C TYR A 280 23.74 11.54 1.54
N GLN A 281 24.04 11.48 0.24
CA GLN A 281 25.18 12.17 -0.39
C GLN A 281 26.50 11.89 0.35
N ASP A 282 26.77 10.62 0.65
CA ASP A 282 27.95 10.15 1.39
C ASP A 282 28.11 10.65 2.84
N HIS A 283 27.14 11.41 3.34
CA HIS A 283 27.12 11.87 4.72
C HIS A 283 26.05 11.15 5.53
N THR A 284 26.37 10.86 6.78
CA THR A 284 25.45 10.22 7.73
C THR A 284 24.69 11.27 8.51
N PHE A 285 23.37 11.18 8.49
CA PHE A 285 22.47 12.09 9.20
C PHE A 285 21.47 11.31 10.04
N SER A 286 21.03 11.92 11.15
CA SER A 286 19.73 11.56 11.70
C SER A 286 18.66 11.93 10.68
N PHE A 287 17.66 11.07 10.51
CA PHE A 287 16.57 11.30 9.57
C PHE A 287 15.88 12.67 9.79
N GLN A 288 15.82 13.13 11.04
CA GLN A 288 15.24 14.44 11.39
C GLN A 288 16.04 15.63 10.83
N GLN A 289 17.32 15.46 10.54
CA GLN A 289 18.21 16.50 10.00
C GLN A 289 18.08 16.68 8.48
N LEU A 290 17.45 15.74 7.79
CA LEU A 290 17.16 15.86 6.35
C LEU A 290 16.18 17.00 6.08
N SER A 291 16.18 17.53 4.86
CA SER A 291 15.17 18.50 4.43
C SER A 291 13.76 17.91 4.46
N SER A 292 12.75 18.77 4.65
CA SER A 292 11.33 18.34 4.69
C SER A 292 10.93 17.55 3.44
N SER A 293 11.39 17.99 2.27
CA SER A 293 11.13 17.35 0.98
C SER A 293 11.69 15.93 0.94
N ILE A 294 12.94 15.73 1.36
CA ILE A 294 13.59 14.40 1.35
C ILE A 294 12.92 13.47 2.37
N ARG A 295 12.62 13.96 3.59
CA ARG A 295 11.89 13.16 4.59
C ARG A 295 10.55 12.68 4.06
N ASN A 296 9.79 13.57 3.40
CA ASN A 296 8.50 13.23 2.81
C ASN A 296 8.62 12.23 1.66
N TRP A 297 9.65 12.33 0.83
CA TRP A 297 9.89 11.34 -0.23
C TRP A 297 10.22 9.96 0.32
N ILE A 298 11.15 9.87 1.28
CA ILE A 298 11.50 8.61 1.92
C ILE A 298 10.27 7.98 2.58
N ALA A 299 9.49 8.78 3.31
CA ALA A 299 8.32 8.29 4.02
C ALA A 299 7.17 7.88 3.08
N LEU A 300 6.99 8.59 1.96
CA LEU A 300 6.02 8.24 0.93
C LEU A 300 6.35 6.90 0.26
N VAL A 301 7.58 6.75 -0.23
CA VAL A 301 8.05 5.50 -0.84
C VAL A 301 7.99 4.37 0.19
N GLY A 302 8.40 4.64 1.42
CA GLY A 302 8.33 3.72 2.53
C GLY A 302 6.91 3.22 2.84
N ASP A 303 5.91 4.10 2.86
CA ASP A 303 4.52 3.68 3.08
C ASP A 303 3.96 2.85 1.92
N VAL A 304 4.30 3.18 0.67
CA VAL A 304 3.92 2.37 -0.50
C VAL A 304 4.52 0.97 -0.39
N VAL A 305 5.84 0.86 -0.15
CA VAL A 305 6.52 -0.43 0.02
C VAL A 305 5.91 -1.21 1.18
N ARG A 306 5.70 -0.57 2.33
CA ARG A 306 5.04 -1.19 3.48
C ARG A 306 3.71 -1.83 3.06
N ARG A 307 2.83 -1.09 2.38
CA ARG A 307 1.52 -1.60 1.96
C ARG A 307 1.69 -2.81 1.03
N LEU A 308 2.59 -2.74 0.07
CA LEU A 308 2.87 -3.86 -0.84
C LEU A 308 3.38 -5.10 -0.09
N CYS A 309 4.31 -4.95 0.86
CA CYS A 309 4.78 -6.06 1.69
C CYS A 309 3.66 -6.69 2.54
N LEU A 310 2.74 -5.87 3.06
CA LEU A 310 1.59 -6.37 3.85
C LEU A 310 0.50 -7.03 3.00
N LEU A 311 0.40 -6.64 1.73
CA LEU A 311 -0.50 -7.25 0.74
C LEU A 311 0.08 -8.54 0.16
N ASN A 312 1.41 -8.65 0.11
CA ASN A 312 2.17 -9.77 -0.44
C ASN A 312 3.13 -10.40 0.60
N PRO A 313 2.67 -10.84 1.78
CA PRO A 313 3.54 -11.22 2.91
C PRO A 313 4.40 -12.46 2.66
N HIS A 314 4.03 -13.29 1.69
CA HIS A 314 4.75 -14.52 1.33
C HIS A 314 5.63 -14.37 0.08
N SER A 315 5.63 -13.20 -0.57
CA SER A 315 6.44 -12.97 -1.75
C SER A 315 7.89 -12.62 -1.38
N LEU A 316 8.82 -13.12 -2.19
CA LEU A 316 10.23 -12.71 -2.16
C LEU A 316 10.45 -11.33 -2.81
N PHE A 317 9.52 -10.90 -3.67
CA PHE A 317 9.59 -9.66 -4.43
C PHE A 317 8.27 -8.86 -4.30
N PRO A 318 7.87 -8.46 -3.09
CA PRO A 318 6.52 -7.94 -2.82
C PRO A 318 6.14 -6.69 -3.62
N CYS A 319 7.12 -5.91 -4.10
CA CYS A 319 6.89 -4.74 -4.95
C CYS A 319 6.84 -5.04 -6.46
N GLN A 320 7.17 -6.26 -6.87
CA GLN A 320 7.10 -6.73 -8.25
C GLN A 320 5.86 -7.60 -8.49
N GLU A 321 5.22 -8.08 -7.42
CA GLU A 321 3.92 -8.74 -7.47
C GLU A 321 2.84 -7.77 -7.98
N GLY A 322 2.09 -8.18 -9.01
CA GLY A 322 0.99 -7.40 -9.56
C GLY A 322 1.11 -7.00 -11.03
N TYR A 323 2.19 -7.39 -11.71
CA TYR A 323 2.22 -7.37 -13.17
C TYR A 323 1.37 -8.51 -13.72
N TRP A 324 0.17 -8.17 -14.18
CA TRP A 324 -0.43 -8.93 -15.27
C TRP A 324 0.58 -9.01 -16.40
N HIS A 325 0.82 -10.19 -16.93
CA HIS A 325 1.50 -10.34 -18.20
C HIS A 325 0.80 -9.42 -19.21
N PHE A 326 1.40 -8.26 -19.47
CA PHE A 326 1.22 -7.54 -20.72
C PHE A 326 1.80 -8.49 -21.75
N THR A 327 0.96 -9.38 -22.26
CA THR A 327 1.29 -10.17 -23.43
C THR A 327 1.33 -9.17 -24.58
N ASP A 328 2.51 -9.06 -25.19
CA ASP A 328 2.80 -8.23 -26.36
C ASP A 328 1.80 -8.44 -27.51
#